data_AF-A0A4U8SJN6-F1
#
_entry.id   AF-A0A4U8SJN6-F1
#
_cell.length_a   1.000
_cell.length_b   1.000
_cell.length_c   1.000
_cell.angle_alpha   90.00
_cell.angle_beta   90.00
_cell.angle_gamma   90.00
#
_symmetry.space_group_name_H-M   'P 1'
#
loop_
_entity.id
_entity.type
_entity.pdbx_description
1 polymer ?
#
loop_
_entity_poly.entity_id
_entity_poly.type
_entity_poly.pdbx_seq_one_letter_code
_entity_poly.pdbx_strand_id
1 'polypeptide(L)'
;MGQWVSSKEFAKAHSVKIDTLYKTIQRNSKCEKKICKIIGKFCPILYANGHIGGNAGKVLRIWSEPFKTQAEAEAFVESYIKAQEASFQKITTPTTLTTPHKIGTSSVLAQEQAKALSCPSHF
;
A
#
# COMPACT_ATOMS: atom_id res chain seq x y z
N MET A 1 16.87 -1.68 -14.04
CA MET A 1 15.86 -1.11 -13.13
C MET A 1 14.96 -2.26 -12.77
N GLY A 2 15.02 -2.71 -11.52
CA GLY A 2 14.23 -3.85 -11.09
C GLY A 2 12.74 -3.64 -11.31
N GLN A 3 12.02 -4.75 -11.51
CA GLN A 3 10.58 -4.77 -11.70
C GLN A 3 9.96 -5.92 -10.90
N TRP A 4 8.68 -5.78 -10.55
CA TRP A 4 7.91 -6.84 -9.90
C TRP A 4 7.49 -7.87 -10.93
N VAL A 5 8.05 -9.08 -10.86
CA VAL A 5 7.77 -10.20 -11.76
C VAL A 5 7.00 -11.30 -11.05
N SER A 6 6.36 -12.17 -11.84
CA SER A 6 5.75 -13.40 -11.32
C SER A 6 6.82 -14.41 -10.89
N SER A 7 6.42 -15.38 -10.05
CA SER A 7 7.30 -16.49 -9.63
C SER A 7 7.84 -17.30 -10.80
N LYS A 8 7.04 -17.48 -11.87
CA LYS A 8 7.44 -18.20 -13.09
C LYS A 8 8.53 -17.46 -13.86
N GLU A 9 8.37 -16.15 -14.03
CA GLU A 9 9.35 -15.31 -14.73
C GLU A 9 10.64 -15.22 -13.95
N PHE A 10 10.55 -15.03 -12.62
CA PHE A 10 11.72 -15.02 -11.74
C PHE A 10 12.51 -16.34 -11.82
N ALA A 11 11.81 -17.47 -11.77
CA ALA A 11 12.42 -18.80 -11.87
C ALA A 11 13.18 -18.98 -13.20
N LYS A 12 12.60 -18.53 -14.32
CA LYS A 12 13.25 -18.57 -15.64
C LYS A 12 14.48 -17.67 -15.69
N ALA A 13 14.39 -16.43 -15.20
CA ALA A 13 15.48 -15.46 -15.25
C ALA A 13 16.69 -15.90 -14.41
N HIS A 14 16.46 -16.50 -13.24
CA HIS A 14 17.51 -16.90 -12.30
C HIS A 14 17.86 -18.40 -12.38
N SER A 15 17.35 -19.11 -13.39
CA SER A 15 17.55 -20.57 -13.58
C SER A 15 17.25 -21.41 -12.33
N VAL A 16 16.17 -21.06 -11.62
CA VAL A 16 15.76 -21.72 -10.37
C VAL A 16 14.60 -22.66 -10.65
N LYS A 17 14.61 -23.85 -10.04
CA LYS A 17 13.44 -24.74 -10.05
C LYS A 17 12.27 -24.06 -9.35
N ILE A 18 11.13 -24.00 -10.03
CA ILE A 18 9.93 -23.32 -9.53
C ILE A 18 9.42 -23.94 -8.23
N ASP A 19 9.49 -25.26 -8.06
CA ASP A 19 9.09 -25.94 -6.82
C ASP A 19 9.96 -25.55 -5.62
N THR A 20 11.27 -25.40 -5.84
CA THR A 20 12.21 -24.97 -4.81
C THR A 20 11.90 -23.53 -4.40
N LEU A 21 11.59 -22.68 -5.37
CA LEU A 21 11.16 -21.31 -5.13
C LEU A 21 9.89 -21.28 -4.28
N TYR A 22 8.84 -22.01 -4.68
CA TYR A 22 7.58 -22.08 -3.92
C TYR A 22 7.77 -22.57 -2.49
N LYS A 23 8.52 -23.67 -2.28
CA LYS A 23 8.81 -24.19 -0.94
C LYS A 23 9.53 -23.17 -0.06
N THR A 24 10.47 -22.42 -0.64
CA THR A 24 11.23 -21.40 0.09
C THR A 24 10.32 -20.25 0.52
N ILE A 25 9.49 -19.77 -0.41
CA ILE A 25 8.55 -18.68 -0.16
C ILE A 25 7.47 -19.11 0.85
N GLN A 26 6.94 -20.33 0.74
CA GLN A 26 5.94 -20.84 1.66
C GLN A 26 6.48 -20.96 3.10
N ARG A 27 7.72 -21.41 3.28
CA ARG A 27 8.38 -21.41 4.60
C ARG A 27 8.50 -20.00 5.17
N ASN A 28 8.87 -19.03 4.33
CA ASN A 28 9.05 -17.65 4.76
C ASN A 28 7.72 -16.94 5.05
N SER A 29 6.66 -17.29 4.31
CA SER A 29 5.30 -16.79 4.52
C SER A 29 4.74 -17.23 5.87
N LYS A 30 5.07 -18.43 6.36
CA LYS A 30 4.71 -18.86 7.72
C LYS A 30 5.37 -18.01 8.81
N CYS A 31 6.45 -17.31 8.48
CA CYS A 31 7.15 -16.40 9.37
C CYS A 31 6.80 -14.92 9.10
N GLU A 32 5.81 -14.64 8.23
CA GLU A 32 5.35 -13.29 7.86
C GLU A 32 6.46 -12.36 7.32
N LYS A 33 7.54 -12.95 6.79
CA LYS A 33 8.69 -12.18 6.31
C LYS A 33 8.45 -11.70 4.88
N LYS A 34 8.52 -10.38 4.68
CA LYS A 34 8.41 -9.70 3.37
C LYS A 34 9.66 -9.87 2.48
N ILE A 35 10.74 -10.42 3.02
CA ILE A 35 12.00 -10.65 2.30
C ILE A 35 12.37 -12.11 2.43
N CYS A 36 12.57 -12.79 1.29
CA CYS A 36 13.03 -14.17 1.21
C CYS A 36 14.51 -14.24 0.89
N LYS A 37 15.19 -15.27 1.41
CA LYS A 37 16.53 -15.63 0.97
C LYS A 37 16.44 -16.70 -0.13
N ILE A 38 16.82 -16.34 -1.35
CA ILE A 38 16.81 -17.24 -2.52
C ILE A 38 18.24 -17.26 -3.09
N ILE A 39 18.85 -18.45 -3.13
CA ILE A 39 20.22 -18.66 -3.66
C ILE A 39 21.23 -17.69 -3.01
N GLY A 40 21.17 -17.56 -1.68
CA GLY A 40 22.09 -16.70 -0.93
C GLY A 40 21.85 -15.19 -1.07
N LYS A 41 20.84 -14.75 -1.82
CA LYS A 41 20.50 -13.33 -2.00
C LYS A 41 19.16 -12.98 -1.36
N PHE A 42 18.95 -11.71 -1.06
CA PHE A 42 17.74 -11.19 -0.43
C PHE A 42 16.76 -10.68 -1.48
N CYS A 43 15.60 -11.31 -1.57
CA CYS A 43 14.57 -11.03 -2.56
C CYS A 43 13.33 -10.49 -1.85
N PRO A 44 12.96 -9.23 -2.07
CA PRO A 44 11.67 -8.71 -1.66
C PRO A 44 10.52 -9.45 -2.30
N ILE A 45 9.48 -9.69 -1.52
CA ILE A 45 8.26 -10.35 -1.93
C ILE A 45 7.06 -9.51 -1.54
N LEU A 46 6.13 -9.39 -2.47
CA LEU A 46 4.87 -8.70 -2.27
C LEU A 46 3.72 -9.63 -2.66
N TYR A 47 2.66 -9.59 -1.85
CA TYR A 47 1.38 -10.20 -2.19
C TYR A 47 0.42 -9.08 -2.57
N ALA A 48 0.14 -8.94 -3.86
CA ALA A 48 -0.85 -7.99 -4.36
C ALA A 48 -2.22 -8.67 -4.43
N ASN A 49 -3.30 -7.96 -4.10
CA ASN A 49 -4.64 -8.48 -4.37
C ASN A 49 -4.82 -8.68 -5.88
N GLY A 50 -5.30 -9.85 -6.30
CA GLY A 50 -5.63 -10.08 -7.70
C GLY A 50 -6.84 -9.22 -8.09
N HIS A 51 -6.80 -8.60 -9.27
CA HIS A 51 -7.89 -7.74 -9.78
C HIS A 51 -9.01 -8.52 -10.50
N ILE A 52 -9.02 -9.86 -10.51
CA ILE A 52 -9.92 -10.66 -11.37
C ILE A 52 -10.90 -11.52 -10.54
N GLY A 53 -12.02 -10.91 -10.15
CA GLY A 53 -13.19 -11.62 -9.59
C GLY A 53 -13.16 -11.82 -8.07
N GLY A 54 -14.33 -11.94 -7.46
CA GLY A 54 -14.56 -11.93 -5.99
C GLY A 54 -13.90 -13.06 -5.17
N ASN A 55 -13.08 -13.91 -5.79
CA ASN A 55 -12.26 -14.93 -5.15
C ASN A 55 -10.79 -14.92 -5.67
N ALA A 56 -10.34 -13.79 -6.23
CA ALA A 56 -8.97 -13.61 -6.68
C ALA A 56 -8.05 -13.55 -5.46
N GLY A 57 -7.51 -14.71 -5.07
CA GLY A 57 -6.50 -14.79 -4.03
C GLY A 57 -5.31 -13.84 -4.30
N LYS A 58 -4.50 -13.63 -3.28
CA LYS A 58 -3.32 -12.77 -3.38
C LYS A 58 -2.33 -13.35 -4.41
N VAL A 59 -1.88 -12.51 -5.34
CA VAL A 59 -0.87 -12.86 -6.34
C VAL A 59 0.52 -12.53 -5.79
N LEU A 60 1.37 -13.55 -5.76
CA LEU A 60 2.77 -13.45 -5.39
C LEU A 60 3.57 -12.72 -6.48
N ARG A 61 4.24 -11.63 -6.09
CA ARG A 61 5.21 -10.90 -6.91
C ARG A 61 6.57 -10.89 -6.23
N ILE A 62 7.62 -11.06 -7.02
CA ILE A 62 9.01 -11.10 -6.56
C ILE A 62 9.77 -10.00 -7.28
N TRP A 63 10.63 -9.28 -6.57
CA TRP A 63 11.48 -8.28 -7.19
C TRP A 63 12.55 -8.94 -8.06
N SER A 64 12.70 -8.49 -9.32
CA SER A 64 13.56 -9.16 -10.30
C SER A 64 15.05 -9.11 -9.98
N GLU A 65 15.50 -8.04 -9.30
CA GLU A 65 16.90 -7.77 -8.99
C GLU A 65 17.17 -8.02 -7.49
N PRO A 66 17.74 -9.18 -7.11
CA PRO A 66 17.92 -9.50 -5.70
C PRO A 66 19.06 -8.71 -5.06
N PHE A 67 18.90 -8.34 -3.78
CA PHE A 67 19.86 -7.54 -3.03
C PHE A 67 20.96 -8.39 -2.41
N LYS A 68 22.12 -7.76 -2.20
CA LYS A 68 23.28 -8.41 -1.58
C LYS A 68 23.13 -8.48 -0.06
N THR A 69 22.51 -7.47 0.55
CA THR A 69 22.33 -7.38 2.00
C THR A 69 20.85 -7.31 2.39
N GLN A 70 20.54 -7.69 3.63
CA GLN A 70 19.19 -7.63 4.17
C GLN A 70 18.72 -6.19 4.37
N ALA A 71 19.58 -5.34 4.92
CA ALA A 71 19.25 -3.94 5.22
C ALA A 71 18.87 -3.14 3.96
N GLU A 72 19.57 -3.35 2.84
CA GLU A 72 19.21 -2.73 1.55
C GLU A 72 17.82 -3.18 1.07
N ALA A 73 17.51 -4.47 1.22
CA ALA A 73 16.21 -5.00 0.84
C ALA A 73 15.07 -4.48 1.73
N GLU A 74 15.33 -4.32 3.04
CA GLU A 74 14.38 -3.75 4.01
C GLU A 74 14.07 -2.29 3.69
N ALA A 75 15.12 -1.46 3.54
CA ALA A 75 14.96 -0.06 3.18
C ALA A 75 14.18 0.13 1.86
N PHE A 76 14.42 -0.75 0.88
CA PHE A 76 13.67 -0.76 -0.37
C PHE A 76 12.18 -1.07 -0.16
N VAL A 77 11.86 -2.13 0.61
CA VAL A 77 10.47 -2.54 0.88
C VAL A 77 9.72 -1.45 1.64
N GLU A 78 10.35 -0.84 2.65
CA GLU A 78 9.77 0.24 3.43
C GLU A 78 9.49 1.48 2.57
N SER A 79 10.46 1.90 1.76
CA SER A 79 10.29 3.00 0.80
C SER A 79 9.16 2.72 -0.18
N TYR A 80 9.09 1.50 -0.71
CA TYR A 80 8.05 1.08 -1.63
C TYR A 80 6.64 1.13 -0.99
N ILE A 81 6.49 0.61 0.23
CA ILE A 81 5.22 0.65 0.97
C ILE A 81 4.78 2.09 1.24
N LYS A 82 5.70 2.93 1.72
CA LYS A 82 5.43 4.34 1.99
C LYS A 82 4.97 5.10 0.73
N ALA A 83 5.60 4.83 -0.42
CA ALA A 83 5.21 5.42 -1.69
C ALA A 83 3.82 4.95 -2.16
N GLN A 84 3.48 3.67 -1.94
CA GLN A 84 2.16 3.13 -2.23
C GLN A 84 1.09 3.77 -1.34
N GLU A 85 1.31 3.84 -0.03
CA GLU A 85 0.36 4.45 0.92
C GLU A 85 0.07 5.93 0.59
N ALA A 86 1.10 6.70 0.20
CA ALA A 86 0.92 8.07 -0.27
C ALA A 86 0.05 8.16 -1.53
N SER A 87 0.08 7.14 -2.40
CA SER A 87 -0.77 7.09 -3.59
C SER A 87 -2.24 6.74 -3.26
N PHE A 88 -2.49 5.97 -2.20
CA PHE A 88 -3.85 5.62 -1.74
C PHE A 88 -4.55 6.74 -0.95
N GLN A 89 -3.82 7.65 -0.30
CA GLN A 89 -4.44 8.78 0.40
C GLN A 89 -5.02 9.85 -0.54
N LYS A 90 -4.76 9.79 -1.85
CA LYS A 90 -5.26 10.75 -2.84
C LYS A 90 -6.74 10.54 -3.25
N ILE A 91 -7.41 9.49 -2.77
CA ILE A 91 -8.82 9.17 -3.09
C ILE A 91 -9.80 9.41 -1.92
N THR A 92 -9.35 9.89 -0.75
CA THR A 92 -10.25 10.16 0.39
C THR A 92 -9.92 11.48 1.09
N THR A 93 -9.87 12.57 0.33
CA THR A 93 -9.97 13.92 0.91
C THR A 93 -11.25 14.56 0.38
N PRO A 94 -12.33 14.73 1.18
CA PRO A 94 -13.32 15.75 0.85
C PRO A 94 -12.60 17.10 0.86
N THR A 95 -12.61 17.77 -0.29
CA THR A 95 -12.05 19.11 -0.44
C THR A 95 -12.90 20.08 0.39
N THR A 96 -12.40 20.46 1.56
CA THR A 96 -12.79 21.72 2.20
C THR A 96 -11.55 22.34 2.82
N LEU A 97 -11.09 23.45 2.24
CA LEU A 97 -10.81 24.70 2.95
C LEU A 97 -10.27 25.77 1.99
N THR A 98 -11.17 26.69 1.65
CA THR A 98 -11.05 28.15 1.80
C THR A 98 -9.67 28.79 1.69
N THR A 99 -9.52 29.75 0.76
CA THR A 99 -8.74 30.99 0.96
C THR A 99 -9.31 32.10 0.04
N PRO A 100 -9.39 33.37 0.49
CA PRO A 100 -10.23 34.40 -0.12
C PRO A 100 -9.48 35.20 -1.19
N HIS A 101 -10.15 35.54 -2.29
CA HIS A 101 -9.82 36.72 -3.07
C HIS A 101 -11.09 37.49 -3.43
N LYS A 102 -11.05 38.76 -3.05
CA LYS A 102 -12.09 39.79 -3.10
C LYS A 102 -12.26 40.27 -4.54
N ILE A 103 -13.52 40.44 -4.97
CA ILE A 103 -14.12 41.52 -5.79
C ILE A 103 -15.23 40.93 -6.67
N GLY A 104 -16.47 41.40 -6.50
CA GLY A 104 -17.56 41.19 -7.47
C GLY A 104 -18.93 40.82 -6.91
N THR A 105 -19.45 41.64 -5.99
CA THR A 105 -20.85 41.95 -5.66
C THR A 105 -21.98 40.95 -6.01
N SER A 106 -22.64 40.48 -4.94
CA SER A 106 -24.06 40.09 -4.74
C SER A 106 -24.16 38.65 -4.24
N SER A 107 -24.94 38.29 -3.22
CA SER A 107 -25.74 38.97 -2.22
C SER A 107 -26.12 37.89 -1.19
N VAL A 108 -26.55 38.32 -0.01
CA VAL A 108 -27.34 37.56 0.98
C VAL A 108 -26.59 36.80 2.09
N LEU A 109 -26.34 37.58 3.15
CA LEU A 109 -26.61 37.34 4.58
C LEU A 109 -26.27 35.97 5.22
N ALA A 110 -25.38 36.07 6.21
CA ALA A 110 -25.21 35.10 7.29
C ALA A 110 -26.02 35.50 8.55
N GLN A 111 -26.15 34.51 9.44
CA GLN A 111 -26.52 34.54 10.88
C GLN A 111 -27.98 34.24 11.24
N GLU A 112 -28.19 33.08 11.88
CA GLU A 112 -28.81 33.02 13.23
C GLU A 112 -28.48 31.64 13.87
N GLN A 113 -27.50 31.58 14.77
CA GLN A 113 -27.58 31.57 16.24
C GLN A 113 -27.75 30.18 16.89
N ALA A 114 -26.72 29.83 17.68
CA ALA A 114 -26.79 28.86 18.75
C ALA A 114 -27.64 29.40 19.91
N LYS A 115 -28.52 28.57 20.47
CA LYS A 115 -29.12 28.84 21.77
C LYS A 115 -29.13 27.57 22.61
N ALA A 116 -28.27 27.56 23.62
CA ALA A 116 -28.40 26.71 24.78
C ALA A 116 -29.56 27.22 25.65
N LEU A 117 -30.45 26.33 26.09
CA LEU A 117 -31.33 26.50 27.25
C LEU A 117 -31.84 25.08 27.60
N SER A 118 -31.24 24.44 28.61
CA SER A 118 -31.82 24.30 29.94
C SER A 118 -33.20 23.64 29.94
N CYS A 119 -33.26 22.37 30.33
CA CYS A 119 -34.50 21.67 30.66
C CYS A 119 -34.93 22.06 32.08
N PRO A 120 -36.17 22.55 32.30
CA PRO A 120 -36.81 22.48 33.60
C PRO A 120 -37.76 21.28 33.69
N SER A 121 -37.72 20.68 34.87
CA SER A 121 -38.64 19.69 35.42
C SER A 121 -40.09 20.18 35.44
N HIS A 122 -41.05 19.30 35.08
CA HIS A 122 -42.32 19.14 35.78
C HIS A 122 -43.10 17.92 35.26
N PHE A 123 -43.33 16.93 36.12
CA PHE A 123 -44.64 16.67 36.74
C PHE A 123 -44.46 15.85 38.02
#